data_AF-A0A379B2T5-F1
#
_entry.id   AF-A0A379B2T5-F1
#
_cell.length_a   1.000
_cell.length_b   1.000
_cell.length_c   1.000
_cell.angle_alpha   90.00
_cell.angle_beta   90.00
_cell.angle_gamma   90.00
#
_symmetry.space_group_name_H-M   'P 1'
#
loop_
_entity.id
_entity.type
_entity.pdbx_description
1 polymer ?
#
loop_
_entity_poly.entity_id
_entity_poly.type
_entity_poly.pdbx_seq_one_letter_code
_entity_poly.pdbx_strand_id
1 'polypeptide(L)'
;MIINIFLLAGILLFFAFAIYDQIGMDRLKGKTRLKVRLEKRAKSDALIFIGLILLFIYQTQSNINPSTLFLLAMLIILSIYAAFIRSPMLVLKENGFFYGNWYFTYATIHQINLAEKNLLVVDLKNGKRLLIQLTNEHDREQVVQFFGGYKS
;
A
#
# COMPACT_ATOMS: atom_id res chain seq x y z
N MET A 1 -28.57 12.21 -6.55
CA MET A 1 -28.74 10.83 -6.03
C MET A 1 -27.62 9.90 -6.50
N ILE A 2 -27.38 9.74 -7.81
CA ILE A 2 -26.36 8.84 -8.38
C ILE A 2 -24.93 9.11 -7.85
N ILE A 3 -24.52 10.38 -7.76
CA ILE A 3 -23.19 10.76 -7.25
C ILE A 3 -22.95 10.23 -5.82
N ASN A 4 -23.95 10.35 -4.94
CA ASN A 4 -23.82 9.90 -3.55
C ASN A 4 -23.65 8.38 -3.47
N ILE A 5 -24.28 7.62 -4.38
CA ILE A 5 -24.12 6.17 -4.46
C ILE A 5 -22.67 5.82 -4.84
N PHE A 6 -22.11 6.49 -5.83
CA PHE A 6 -20.71 6.27 -6.22
C PHE A 6 -19.73 6.66 -5.12
N LEU A 7 -19.93 7.81 -4.46
CA LEU A 7 -19.10 8.22 -3.33
C LEU A 7 -19.18 7.22 -2.18
N LEU A 8 -20.38 6.79 -1.81
CA LEU A 8 -20.58 5.80 -0.74
C LEU A 8 -19.93 4.46 -1.10
N ALA A 9 -20.13 3.97 -2.33
CA ALA A 9 -19.51 2.73 -2.79
C ALA A 9 -17.98 2.82 -2.75
N GLY A 10 -17.40 3.94 -3.21
CA GLY A 10 -15.96 4.17 -3.14
C GLY A 10 -15.43 4.17 -1.71
N ILE A 11 -16.13 4.83 -0.79
CA ILE A 11 -15.78 4.85 0.64
C ILE A 11 -15.84 3.44 1.24
N LEU A 12 -16.91 2.69 0.99
CA LEU A 12 -17.06 1.32 1.49
C LEU A 12 -15.97 0.38 0.94
N LEU A 13 -15.67 0.49 -0.35
CA LEU A 13 -14.61 -0.30 -0.99
C LEU A 13 -13.24 0.04 -0.41
N PHE A 14 -12.98 1.32 -0.13
CA PHE A 14 -11.75 1.75 0.54
C PHE A 14 -11.63 1.19 1.95
N PHE A 15 -12.72 1.19 2.73
CA PHE A 15 -12.71 0.57 4.06
C PHE A 15 -12.47 -0.93 4.00
N ALA A 16 -13.14 -1.65 3.10
CA ALA A 16 -12.91 -3.08 2.90
C ALA A 16 -11.45 -3.36 2.53
N PHE A 17 -10.87 -2.53 1.66
CA PHE A 17 -9.46 -2.59 1.30
C PHE A 17 -8.54 -2.29 2.48
N ALA A 18 -8.81 -1.27 3.29
CA ALA A 18 -8.01 -0.93 4.46
C ALA A 18 -8.02 -2.06 5.50
N ILE A 19 -9.17 -2.71 5.69
CA ILE A 19 -9.30 -3.90 6.56
C ILE A 19 -8.46 -5.06 6.00
N TYR A 20 -8.51 -5.30 4.68
CA TYR A 20 -7.67 -6.32 4.04
C TYR A 20 -6.17 -6.03 4.21
N ASP A 21 -5.76 -4.77 4.02
CA ASP A 21 -4.37 -4.33 4.18
C ASP A 21 -3.86 -4.54 5.62
N GLN A 22 -4.69 -4.19 6.61
CA GLN A 22 -4.26 -4.19 8.01
C GLN A 22 -4.41 -5.56 8.70
N ILE A 23 -5.45 -6.33 8.37
CA ILE A 23 -5.76 -7.61 9.04
C ILE A 23 -5.56 -8.80 8.08
N GLY A 24 -5.99 -8.65 6.83
CA GLY A 24 -5.93 -9.71 5.82
C GLY A 24 -4.50 -10.17 5.57
N MET A 25 -3.58 -9.24 5.28
CA MET A 25 -2.19 -9.58 5.00
C MET A 25 -1.49 -10.27 6.18
N ASP A 26 -1.84 -9.91 7.42
CA ASP A 26 -1.24 -10.52 8.60
C ASP A 26 -1.78 -11.94 8.86
N ARG A 27 -3.07 -12.20 8.60
CA ARG A 27 -3.70 -13.51 8.86
C ARG A 27 -3.61 -14.50 7.69
N LEU A 28 -3.58 -14.04 6.44
CA LEU A 28 -3.62 -14.90 5.27
C LEU A 28 -2.27 -15.57 4.98
N LYS A 29 -2.25 -16.84 4.55
CA LYS A 29 -1.03 -17.56 4.13
C LYS A 29 0.04 -17.77 5.23
N GLY A 30 -0.40 -17.95 6.48
CA GLY A 30 0.43 -18.42 7.59
C GLY A 30 1.05 -17.32 8.45
N LYS A 31 1.95 -17.72 9.36
CA LYS A 31 2.57 -16.83 10.35
C LYS A 31 3.52 -15.84 9.69
N THR A 32 3.39 -14.56 10.05
CA THR A 32 4.32 -13.51 9.65
C THR A 32 5.63 -13.69 10.41
N ARG A 33 6.75 -13.79 9.69
CA ARG A 33 8.09 -13.95 10.27
C ARG A 33 8.81 -12.62 10.40
N LEU A 34 8.64 -11.73 9.41
CA LEU A 34 9.24 -10.41 9.42
C LEU A 34 8.33 -9.43 8.68
N LYS A 35 8.17 -8.22 9.22
CA LYS A 35 7.31 -7.17 8.65
C LYS A 35 8.08 -5.86 8.64
N VAL A 36 8.28 -5.32 7.45
CA VAL A 36 9.16 -4.17 7.23
C VAL A 36 8.44 -3.09 6.44
N ARG A 37 8.67 -1.82 6.81
CA ARG A 37 8.06 -0.69 6.13
C ARG A 37 8.83 -0.34 4.87
N LEU A 38 8.09 -0.05 3.81
CA LEU A 38 8.64 0.39 2.53
C LEU A 38 8.50 1.90 2.37
N GLU A 39 9.41 2.47 1.58
CA GLU A 39 9.37 3.86 1.16
C GLU A 39 8.05 4.19 0.42
N LYS A 40 7.42 5.29 0.83
CA LYS A 40 6.19 5.79 0.20
C LYS A 40 6.53 6.60 -1.04
N ARG A 41 6.25 6.05 -2.24
CA ARG A 41 6.54 6.74 -3.50
C ARG A 41 5.48 7.76 -3.95
N ALA A 42 4.21 7.59 -3.58
CA ALA A 42 3.09 8.34 -4.19
C ALA A 42 2.39 9.32 -3.20
N LYS A 43 3.14 10.23 -2.58
CA LYS A 43 2.55 11.25 -1.68
C LYS A 43 1.94 12.45 -2.44
N SER A 44 2.51 12.83 -3.57
CA SER A 44 2.11 13.99 -4.37
C SER A 44 0.71 13.86 -4.94
N ASP A 45 0.38 12.68 -5.47
CA ASP A 45 -0.85 12.45 -6.22
C ASP A 45 -2.09 12.61 -5.32
N ALA A 46 -1.96 12.23 -4.05
CA ALA A 46 -3.02 12.41 -3.06
C ALA A 46 -3.28 13.89 -2.74
N LEU A 47 -2.26 14.74 -2.72
CA LEU A 47 -2.44 16.18 -2.52
C LEU A 47 -3.19 16.81 -3.70
N ILE A 48 -2.84 16.42 -4.92
CA ILE A 48 -3.56 16.86 -6.14
C ILE A 48 -5.02 16.43 -6.05
N PHE A 49 -5.29 15.18 -5.69
CA PHE A 49 -6.65 14.66 -5.56
C PHE A 49 -7.48 15.43 -4.52
N ILE A 50 -6.91 15.68 -3.33
CA ILE A 50 -7.56 16.49 -2.29
C ILE A 50 -7.85 17.91 -2.81
N GLY A 51 -6.89 18.54 -3.49
CA GLY A 51 -7.05 19.86 -4.08
C GLY A 51 -8.19 19.92 -5.10
N LEU A 52 -8.32 18.90 -5.95
CA LEU A 52 -9.42 18.79 -6.92
C LEU A 52 -10.79 18.66 -6.24
N ILE A 53 -10.89 17.91 -5.14
CA ILE A 53 -12.14 17.79 -4.38
C ILE A 53 -12.53 19.14 -3.76
N LEU A 54 -11.56 19.86 -3.18
CA LEU A 54 -11.79 21.19 -2.61
C LEU A 54 -12.24 22.20 -3.68
N LEU A 55 -11.60 22.18 -4.84
CA LEU A 55 -11.99 23.02 -5.98
C LEU A 55 -13.42 22.71 -6.44
N PHE A 56 -13.77 21.42 -6.52
CA PHE A 56 -15.12 20.98 -6.87
C PHE A 56 -16.18 21.46 -5.86
N ILE A 57 -15.87 21.37 -4.56
CA ILE A 57 -16.75 21.88 -3.48
C ILE A 57 -16.92 23.39 -3.64
N TYR A 58 -15.82 24.13 -3.85
CA TYR A 58 -15.86 25.58 -4.01
C TYR A 58 -16.74 26.00 -5.20
N GLN A 59 -16.57 25.34 -6.34
CA GLN A 59 -17.36 25.62 -7.54
C GLN A 59 -18.86 25.32 -7.37
N THR A 60 -19.21 24.32 -6.54
CA THR A 60 -20.57 23.82 -6.42
C THR A 60 -21.26 24.24 -5.11
N GLN A 61 -20.63 25.11 -4.31
CA GLN A 61 -21.07 25.47 -2.95
C GLN A 61 -22.55 25.88 -2.87
N SER A 62 -23.06 26.64 -3.84
CA SER A 62 -24.44 27.16 -3.82
C SER A 62 -25.52 26.08 -4.07
N ASN A 63 -25.14 24.94 -4.64
CA ASN A 63 -26.08 23.89 -5.08
C ASN A 63 -25.77 22.51 -4.48
N ILE A 64 -24.78 22.42 -3.59
CA ILE A 64 -24.34 21.14 -3.06
C ILE A 64 -25.30 20.65 -1.97
N ASN A 65 -25.77 19.41 -2.11
CA ASN A 65 -26.56 18.79 -1.06
C ASN A 65 -25.68 18.50 0.17
N PRO A 66 -26.17 18.71 1.40
CA PRO A 66 -25.40 18.45 2.63
C PRO A 66 -24.83 17.03 2.70
N SER A 67 -25.57 16.02 2.24
CA SER A 67 -25.08 14.63 2.22
C SER A 67 -23.89 14.44 1.27
N THR A 68 -23.89 15.11 0.11
CA THR A 68 -22.78 15.06 -0.84
C THR A 68 -21.54 15.71 -0.25
N LEU A 69 -21.70 16.85 0.42
CA LEU A 69 -20.61 17.52 1.12
C LEU A 69 -19.98 16.64 2.20
N PHE A 70 -20.80 15.94 3.00
CA PHE A 70 -20.30 15.00 4.01
C PHE A 70 -19.49 13.86 3.40
N LEU A 71 -19.96 13.27 2.29
CA LEU A 71 -19.25 12.18 1.60
C LEU A 71 -17.93 12.66 0.98
N LEU A 72 -17.90 13.88 0.41
CA LEU A 72 -16.66 14.46 -0.10
C LEU A 72 -15.66 14.77 1.01
N ALA A 73 -16.12 15.31 2.14
CA ALA A 73 -15.28 15.51 3.32
C ALA A 73 -14.70 14.19 3.83
N MET A 74 -15.51 13.13 3.88
CA MET A 74 -15.04 11.78 4.21
C MET A 74 -13.98 11.28 3.22
N LEU A 75 -14.16 11.53 1.92
CA LEU A 75 -13.20 11.17 0.88
C LEU A 75 -11.85 11.88 1.06
N ILE A 76 -11.86 13.16 1.46
CA ILE A 76 -10.66 13.92 1.79
C ILE A 76 -9.94 13.27 2.98
N ILE A 77 -10.66 12.93 4.05
CA ILE A 77 -10.09 12.27 5.23
C ILE A 77 -9.45 10.93 4.85
N LEU A 78 -10.13 10.11 4.03
CA LEU A 78 -9.60 8.84 3.55
C LEU A 78 -8.35 9.03 2.68
N SER A 79 -8.32 10.08 1.85
CA SER A 79 -7.17 10.42 1.01
C SER A 79 -5.96 10.80 1.87
N ILE A 80 -6.17 11.58 2.93
CA ILE A 80 -5.14 11.91 3.92
C ILE A 80 -4.65 10.64 4.61
N TYR A 81 -5.56 9.76 5.05
CA TYR A 81 -5.19 8.48 5.65
C TYR A 81 -4.35 7.62 4.69
N ALA A 82 -4.76 7.49 3.44
CA ALA A 82 -4.07 6.70 2.43
C ALA A 82 -2.64 7.21 2.15
N ALA A 83 -2.47 8.54 2.11
CA ALA A 83 -1.20 9.16 1.73
C ALA A 83 -0.22 9.26 2.90
N PHE A 84 -0.71 9.70 4.07
CA PHE A 84 0.16 10.06 5.19
C PHE A 84 0.23 8.97 6.26
N ILE A 85 -0.88 8.27 6.54
CA ILE A 85 -0.94 7.29 7.63
C ILE A 85 -0.56 5.91 7.11
N ARG A 86 -1.24 5.42 6.07
CA ARG A 86 -0.97 4.11 5.46
C ARG A 86 0.44 4.07 4.88
N SER A 87 1.19 3.02 5.23
CA SER A 87 2.54 2.79 4.70
C SER A 87 2.58 1.43 4.00
N PRO A 88 3.14 1.33 2.78
CA PRO A 88 3.34 0.04 2.16
C PRO A 88 4.27 -0.80 3.03
N MET A 89 3.94 -2.07 3.24
CA MET A 89 4.74 -2.98 4.04
C MET A 89 5.10 -4.22 3.24
N LEU A 90 6.34 -4.67 3.42
CA LEU A 90 6.80 -5.99 3.01
C LEU A 90 6.53 -6.95 4.16
N VAL A 91 5.71 -7.97 3.92
CA VAL A 91 5.38 -8.99 4.92
C VAL A 91 5.99 -10.31 4.49
N LEU A 92 7.07 -10.72 5.12
CA LEU A 92 7.75 -11.98 4.88
C LEU A 92 7.10 -13.07 5.74
N LYS A 93 6.68 -14.15 5.10
CA LYS A 93 6.08 -15.34 5.73
C LYS A 93 6.95 -16.55 5.49
N GLU A 94 6.55 -17.70 6.01
CA GLU A 94 7.32 -18.95 5.91
C GLU A 94 7.47 -19.46 4.48
N ASN A 95 6.40 -19.41 3.68
CA ASN A 95 6.37 -20.00 2.33
C ASN A 95 6.40 -18.94 1.20
N GLY A 96 6.41 -17.67 1.55
CA GLY A 96 6.36 -16.58 0.59
C GLY A 96 6.24 -15.23 1.29
N PHE A 97 5.98 -14.19 0.52
CA PHE A 97 5.94 -12.82 1.00
C PHE A 97 4.84 -12.01 0.33
N PHE A 98 4.35 -11.00 1.02
CA PHE A 98 3.48 -10.00 0.43
C PHE A 98 4.26 -8.75 0.06
N TYR A 99 4.10 -8.31 -1.18
CA TYR A 99 4.60 -7.03 -1.70
C TYR A 99 3.47 -6.30 -2.43
N GLY A 100 3.19 -5.06 -2.01
CA GLY A 100 2.14 -4.24 -2.63
C GLY A 100 0.76 -4.92 -2.64
N ASN A 101 0.38 -5.58 -1.54
CA ASN A 101 -0.87 -6.34 -1.36
C ASN A 101 -0.99 -7.67 -2.12
N TRP A 102 0.01 -8.02 -2.93
CA TRP A 102 0.08 -9.28 -3.67
C TRP A 102 0.98 -10.29 -2.97
N TYR A 103 0.56 -11.56 -2.96
CA TYR A 103 1.34 -12.66 -2.40
C TYR A 103 2.22 -13.31 -3.47
N PHE A 104 3.50 -13.49 -3.16
CA PHE A 104 4.48 -14.17 -4.00
C PHE A 104 5.11 -15.32 -3.22
N THR A 105 5.21 -16.49 -3.84
CA THR A 105 5.86 -17.67 -3.25
C THR A 105 7.37 -17.61 -3.47
N TYR A 106 8.17 -18.06 -2.50
CA TYR A 106 9.65 -18.04 -2.65
C TYR A 106 10.14 -18.87 -3.85
N ALA A 107 9.43 -19.94 -4.23
CA ALA A 107 9.72 -20.73 -5.42
C ALA A 107 9.65 -19.94 -6.74
N THR A 108 9.00 -18.77 -6.75
CA THR A 108 8.92 -17.89 -7.93
C THR A 108 10.09 -16.91 -8.04
N ILE A 109 10.93 -16.81 -7.01
CA ILE A 109 12.13 -15.98 -7.02
C ILE A 109 13.19 -16.68 -7.89
N HIS A 110 13.77 -15.92 -8.81
CA HIS A 110 14.93 -16.35 -9.59
C HIS A 110 16.22 -15.89 -8.92
N GLN A 111 16.31 -14.61 -8.60
CA GLN A 111 17.47 -14.04 -7.92
C GLN A 111 17.08 -12.85 -7.04
N ILE A 112 17.89 -12.59 -6.04
CA ILE A 112 17.76 -11.44 -5.15
C ILE A 112 19.07 -10.68 -5.21
N ASN A 113 18.99 -9.42 -5.66
CA ASN A 113 20.12 -8.53 -5.78
C ASN A 113 19.99 -7.39 -4.77
N LEU A 114 21.07 -7.14 -4.06
CA LEU A 114 21.21 -5.94 -3.22
C LEU A 114 21.77 -4.83 -4.10
N ALA A 115 20.94 -3.83 -4.35
CA ALA A 115 21.40 -2.59 -4.98
C ALA A 115 21.86 -1.59 -3.89
N GLU A 116 22.51 -0.52 -4.34
CA GLU A 116 22.96 0.56 -3.45
C GLU A 116 21.76 1.30 -2.81
N LYS A 117 21.96 1.87 -1.62
CA LYS A 117 20.99 2.72 -0.90
C LYS A 117 19.63 2.05 -0.58
N ASN A 118 19.65 0.96 0.20
CA ASN A 118 18.44 0.30 0.72
C ASN A 118 17.44 -0.24 -0.32
N LEU A 119 17.90 -0.44 -1.55
CA LEU A 119 17.09 -1.03 -2.61
C LEU A 119 17.41 -2.53 -2.74
N LEU A 120 16.41 -3.36 -2.47
CA LEU A 120 16.44 -4.79 -2.75
C LEU A 120 15.68 -5.05 -4.06
N VAL A 121 16.31 -5.74 -4.99
CA VAL A 121 15.71 -6.11 -6.28
C VAL A 121 15.48 -7.61 -6.27
N VAL A 122 14.22 -8.03 -6.36
CA VAL A 122 13.84 -9.44 -6.45
C VAL A 122 13.38 -9.70 -7.87
N ASP A 123 14.16 -10.47 -8.63
CA ASP A 123 13.79 -10.90 -9.96
C ASP A 123 13.01 -12.20 -9.85
N LEU A 124 11.82 -12.21 -10.44
CA LEU A 124 10.95 -13.37 -10.48
C LEU A 124 11.22 -14.19 -11.74
N LYS A 125 10.94 -15.49 -11.67
CA LYS A 125 11.06 -16.44 -12.80
C LYS A 125 10.19 -16.07 -14.01
N ASN A 126 9.15 -15.27 -13.79
CA ASN A 126 8.27 -14.77 -14.85
C ASN A 126 8.79 -13.50 -15.56
N GLY A 127 10.02 -13.06 -15.27
CA GLY A 127 10.65 -11.89 -15.87
C GLY A 127 10.27 -10.54 -15.23
N LYS A 128 9.36 -10.51 -14.24
CA LYS A 128 9.04 -9.29 -13.50
C LYS A 128 10.09 -9.02 -12.43
N ARG A 129 10.43 -7.74 -12.24
CA ARG A 129 11.36 -7.28 -11.21
C ARG A 129 10.60 -6.52 -10.12
N LEU A 130 10.76 -6.93 -8.87
CA LEU A 130 10.19 -6.23 -7.72
C LEU A 130 11.26 -5.33 -7.09
N LEU A 131 10.97 -4.04 -7.02
CA LEU A 131 11.86 -3.02 -6.45
C LEU A 131 11.41 -2.68 -5.03
N ILE A 132 12.08 -3.26 -4.04
CA ILE A 132 11.76 -3.12 -2.63
C ILE A 132 12.70 -2.07 -2.03
N GLN A 133 12.21 -0.85 -1.87
CA GLN A 133 12.96 0.22 -1.19
C GLN A 133 12.61 0.20 0.29
N LEU A 134 13.62 -0.10 1.11
CA LEU A 134 13.50 -0.14 2.56
C LEU A 134 13.74 1.26 3.13
N THR A 135 13.04 1.59 4.21
CA THR A 135 13.14 2.90 4.84
C THR A 135 14.40 3.05 5.68
N ASN A 136 14.86 1.97 6.34
CA ASN A 136 15.99 2.00 7.27
C ASN A 136 17.07 0.96 6.92
N GLU A 137 18.32 1.24 7.30
CA GLU A 137 19.42 0.26 7.19
C GLU A 137 19.21 -0.97 8.08
N HIS A 138 18.67 -0.79 9.29
CA HIS A 138 18.39 -1.92 10.19
C HIS A 138 17.34 -2.88 9.60
N ASP A 139 16.34 -2.33 8.90
CA ASP A 139 15.33 -3.09 8.17
C ASP A 139 15.97 -3.88 7.01
N ARG A 140 17.01 -3.32 6.37
CA ARG A 140 17.80 -4.00 5.33
C ARG A 140 18.51 -5.22 5.88
N GLU A 141 19.21 -5.09 7.00
CA GLU A 141 19.94 -6.21 7.61
C GLU A 141 19.00 -7.37 7.95
N GLN A 142 17.83 -7.10 8.52
CA GLN A 142 16.85 -8.15 8.84
C GLN A 142 16.34 -8.88 7.60
N VAL A 143 16.05 -8.13 6.52
CA VAL A 143 15.59 -8.73 5.25
C VAL A 143 16.71 -9.55 4.60
N VAL A 144 17.95 -9.06 4.62
CA VAL A 144 19.12 -9.78 4.09
C VAL A 144 19.40 -11.03 4.90
N GLN A 145 19.32 -10.98 6.22
CA GLN A 145 19.48 -12.16 7.09
C GLN A 145 18.39 -13.20 6.82
N PHE A 146 17.15 -12.74 6.64
CA PHE A 146 16.01 -13.61 6.33
C PHE A 146 16.20 -14.35 4.99
N PHE A 147 16.60 -13.64 3.93
CA PHE A 147 16.84 -14.26 2.62
C PHE A 147 18.17 -15.01 2.54
N GLY A 148 19.21 -14.56 3.25
CA GLY A 148 20.51 -15.20 3.33
C GLY A 148 20.47 -16.55 4.03
N GLY A 149 19.62 -16.68 5.06
CA GLY A 149 19.32 -17.96 5.70
C GLY A 149 18.46 -18.92 4.86
N TYR A 150 17.92 -18.46 3.72
CA TYR A 150 17.12 -19.27 2.79
C TYR A 150 17.96 -19.90 1.67
N LYS A 151 19.26 -19.57 1.58
CA LYS A 151 20.21 -20.36 0.77
C LYS A 151 20.45 -21.70 1.47
N SER A 152 19.62 -22.69 1.18
CA SER A 152 19.94 -24.11 1.37
C SER A 152 19.82 -24.85 0.05
#